data_AF-A0AAC9Z146-F1
#
_entry.id   AF-A0AAC9Z146-F1
#
_cell.length_a   1.000
_cell.length_b   1.000
_cell.length_c   1.000
_cell.angle_alpha   90.00
_cell.angle_beta   90.00
_cell.angle_gamma   90.00
#
_symmetry.space_group_name_H-M   'P 1'
#
loop_
_entity.id
_entity.type
_entity.pdbx_description
1 polymer ?
#
loop_
_entity_poly.entity_id
_entity_poly.type
_entity_poly.pdbx_seq_one_letter_code
_entity_poly.pdbx_strand_id
1 'polypeptide(L)'
;MKKIIVKFLLLLSIFVSFQGSCSKVGLEVETSNKSKTLKHNYIVLASVDGSAVEVEVSYSVFVAGNSENIVKTETLTTPFVIGGEDVKVVYDSVVAASDKHFVYNELKRNYTPKGADYLEIKNLSNVDLEYCVVGNQPLKYCTTECVESYGFFNANQIDKTKVLKSCPIPIYKDIPVLYLIKPELAPQTDVYVRKSTPKSAERVSFKAPDFGGVVANTPFSASQIIDLYKREYIYKEILYFTHYTQYVEKQSIGGKHRELEHYGVIPSNQTLSNSGQIWFINTRQGFYGNKMFEEYGE
;
A
#
# COMPACT_ATOMS: atom_id res chain seq x y z
N MET A 1 -36.90 38.30 -36.33
CA MET A 1 -36.58 37.86 -34.95
C MET A 1 -36.16 36.39 -34.85
N LYS A 2 -36.89 35.40 -35.40
CA LYS A 2 -36.51 33.96 -35.34
C LYS A 2 -35.08 33.63 -35.83
N LYS A 3 -34.63 34.21 -36.95
CA LYS A 3 -33.28 33.94 -37.51
C LYS A 3 -32.11 34.52 -36.71
N ILE A 4 -32.35 35.55 -35.88
CA ILE A 4 -31.33 36.19 -35.03
C ILE A 4 -31.17 35.40 -33.73
N ILE A 5 -32.28 34.95 -33.14
CA ILE A 5 -32.30 34.13 -31.93
C ILE A 5 -31.59 32.78 -32.16
N VAL A 6 -31.80 32.14 -33.32
CA VAL A 6 -31.13 30.87 -33.66
C VAL A 6 -29.61 31.05 -33.83
N LYS A 7 -29.17 32.17 -34.42
CA LYS A 7 -27.73 32.47 -34.54
C LYS A 7 -27.08 32.78 -33.19
N PHE A 8 -27.81 33.43 -32.28
CA PHE A 8 -27.34 33.71 -30.93
C PHE A 8 -27.23 32.42 -30.08
N LEU A 9 -28.18 31.50 -30.21
CA LEU A 9 -28.13 30.17 -29.56
C LEU A 9 -26.99 29.29 -30.07
N LEU A 10 -26.66 29.37 -31.36
CA LEU A 10 -25.51 28.66 -31.97
C LEU A 10 -24.16 29.23 -31.53
N LEU A 11 -24.06 30.55 -31.34
CA LEU A 11 -22.87 31.17 -30.77
C LEU A 11 -22.72 30.84 -29.27
N LEU A 12 -23.83 30.80 -28.53
CA LEU A 12 -23.83 30.42 -27.12
C LEU A 12 -23.42 28.95 -26.92
N SER A 13 -23.83 28.02 -27.78
CA SER A 13 -23.43 26.61 -27.68
C SER A 13 -21.94 26.38 -27.97
N ILE A 14 -21.32 27.21 -28.82
CA ILE A 14 -19.87 27.21 -29.07
C ILE A 14 -19.12 27.80 -27.86
N PHE A 15 -19.63 28.84 -27.22
CA PHE A 15 -19.00 29.42 -26.01
C PHE A 15 -19.14 28.50 -24.77
N VAL A 16 -20.26 27.79 -24.61
CA VAL A 16 -20.46 26.85 -23.48
C VAL A 16 -19.61 25.57 -23.65
N SER A 17 -19.27 25.17 -24.87
CA SER A 17 -18.37 24.03 -25.11
C SER A 17 -16.89 24.34 -24.85
N PHE A 18 -16.50 25.62 -24.81
CA PHE A 18 -15.13 26.04 -24.44
C PHE A 18 -14.91 26.25 -22.93
N GLN A 19 -15.96 26.26 -22.11
CA GLN A 19 -15.85 26.46 -20.65
C GLN A 19 -15.94 25.16 -19.83
N GLY A 20 -16.05 23.99 -20.49
CA GLY A 20 -16.21 22.69 -19.83
C GLY A 20 -14.93 21.88 -19.61
N SER A 21 -13.81 22.24 -20.24
CA SER A 21 -12.53 21.57 -20.03
C SER A 21 -11.73 22.31 -18.97
N CYS A 22 -12.05 22.03 -17.70
CA CYS A 22 -11.01 22.00 -16.68
C CYS A 22 -10.02 20.94 -17.16
N SER A 23 -9.01 21.36 -17.92
CA SER A 23 -7.95 20.49 -18.39
C SER A 23 -7.30 19.90 -17.15
N LYS A 24 -7.61 18.63 -16.84
CA LYS A 24 -6.74 17.83 -15.99
C LYS A 24 -5.35 18.05 -16.55
N VAL A 25 -4.44 18.55 -15.72
CA VAL A 25 -3.04 18.71 -16.09
C VAL A 25 -2.60 17.38 -16.69
N GLY A 26 -2.34 17.36 -18.00
CA GLY A 26 -1.96 16.14 -18.69
C GLY A 26 -0.65 15.63 -18.11
N LEU A 27 -0.51 14.33 -17.92
CA LEU A 27 0.79 13.73 -17.67
C LEU A 27 1.42 13.40 -19.01
N GLU A 28 2.66 13.83 -19.23
CA GLU A 28 3.45 13.51 -20.41
C GLU A 28 4.47 12.44 -20.05
N VAL A 29 4.59 11.39 -20.87
CA VAL A 29 5.61 10.36 -20.71
C VAL A 29 6.95 10.91 -21.16
N GLU A 30 7.90 11.04 -20.24
CA GLU A 30 9.26 11.50 -20.50
C GLU A 30 10.16 10.33 -20.92
N THR A 31 10.08 9.21 -20.22
CA THR A 31 10.85 7.99 -20.54
C THR A 31 9.96 6.78 -20.29
N SER A 32 9.87 5.88 -21.26
CA SER A 32 9.02 4.69 -21.14
C SER A 32 9.80 3.43 -20.84
N ASN A 33 9.13 2.45 -20.23
CA ASN A 33 9.63 1.08 -20.02
C ASN A 33 10.92 0.99 -19.19
N LYS A 34 11.09 1.86 -18.20
CA LYS A 34 12.12 1.68 -17.16
C LYS A 34 11.77 0.45 -16.32
N SER A 35 12.77 -0.15 -15.70
CA SER A 35 12.56 -1.25 -14.75
C SER A 35 13.34 -1.05 -13.46
N LYS A 36 12.79 -1.55 -12.37
CA LYS A 36 13.43 -1.58 -11.04
C LYS A 36 12.93 -2.82 -10.30
N THR A 37 13.71 -3.27 -9.32
CA THR A 37 13.31 -4.32 -8.38
C THR A 37 12.60 -3.68 -7.20
N LEU A 38 11.36 -4.11 -6.95
CA LEU A 38 10.57 -3.80 -5.76
C LEU A 38 10.31 -5.10 -4.98
N LYS A 39 9.55 -5.05 -3.89
CA LYS A 39 9.12 -6.25 -3.16
C LYS A 39 7.62 -6.45 -3.28
N HIS A 40 7.14 -7.66 -3.05
CA HIS A 40 5.71 -7.84 -2.79
C HIS A 40 5.32 -7.38 -1.40
N ASN A 41 4.07 -6.93 -1.28
CA ASN A 41 3.33 -6.94 -0.03
C ASN A 41 3.09 -8.39 0.40
N TYR A 42 2.81 -8.59 1.69
CA TYR A 42 2.49 -9.91 2.21
C TYR A 42 1.00 -10.21 2.05
N ILE A 43 0.68 -11.47 1.76
CA ILE A 43 -0.68 -12.00 1.86
C ILE A 43 -0.70 -12.97 3.03
N VAL A 44 -1.52 -12.66 4.04
CA VAL A 44 -1.81 -13.57 5.15
C VAL A 44 -3.09 -14.31 4.79
N LEU A 45 -3.11 -15.63 4.94
CA LEU A 45 -4.23 -16.46 4.54
C LEU A 45 -4.55 -17.51 5.62
N ALA A 46 -5.83 -17.68 5.92
CA ALA A 46 -6.34 -18.73 6.80
C ALA A 46 -7.70 -19.23 6.32
N SER A 47 -8.15 -20.39 6.81
CA SER A 47 -9.53 -20.84 6.67
C SER A 47 -10.45 -20.10 7.65
N VAL A 48 -11.71 -19.88 7.24
CA VAL A 48 -12.72 -19.18 8.06
C VAL A 48 -13.00 -19.91 9.38
N ASP A 49 -12.93 -21.25 9.38
CA ASP A 49 -13.21 -22.09 10.56
C ASP A 49 -11.95 -22.47 11.36
N GLY A 50 -10.76 -22.01 10.93
CA GLY A 50 -9.48 -22.32 11.56
C GLY A 50 -8.90 -23.70 11.24
N SER A 51 -9.54 -24.49 10.36
CA SER A 51 -9.01 -25.78 9.89
C SER A 51 -7.73 -25.63 9.05
N ALA A 52 -6.87 -26.66 9.09
CA ALA A 52 -5.71 -26.75 8.22
C ALA A 52 -6.13 -27.33 6.86
N VAL A 53 -6.11 -26.51 5.81
CA VAL A 53 -6.53 -26.90 4.46
C VAL A 53 -5.46 -26.59 3.41
N GLU A 54 -5.46 -27.34 2.32
CA GLU A 54 -4.52 -27.15 1.22
C GLU A 54 -4.95 -26.02 0.29
N VAL A 55 -3.97 -25.21 -0.11
CA VAL A 55 -4.13 -24.08 -1.02
C VAL A 55 -2.96 -24.08 -1.98
N GLU A 56 -3.22 -23.97 -3.28
CA GLU A 56 -2.20 -23.77 -4.29
C GLU A 56 -2.07 -22.27 -4.56
N VAL A 57 -0.85 -21.74 -4.50
CA VAL A 57 -0.55 -20.34 -4.79
C VAL A 57 0.45 -20.26 -5.94
N SER A 58 0.23 -19.33 -6.85
CA SER A 58 1.08 -19.09 -8.00
C SER A 58 1.29 -17.59 -8.19
N TYR A 59 2.54 -17.12 -8.16
CA TYR A 59 2.85 -15.70 -8.31
C TYR A 59 4.24 -15.47 -8.89
N SER A 60 4.43 -14.30 -9.50
CA SER A 60 5.71 -13.95 -10.13
C SER A 60 6.71 -13.45 -9.11
N VAL A 61 7.94 -13.95 -9.12
CA VAL A 61 9.07 -13.46 -8.30
C VAL A 61 10.28 -13.16 -9.17
N PHE A 62 11.20 -12.33 -8.68
CA PHE A 62 12.46 -12.00 -9.33
C PHE A 62 13.63 -12.65 -8.58
N VAL A 63 14.51 -13.30 -9.33
CA VAL A 63 15.77 -13.86 -8.84
C VAL A 63 16.91 -13.05 -9.42
N ALA A 64 17.81 -12.57 -8.56
CA ALA A 64 18.96 -11.76 -8.98
C ALA A 64 19.77 -12.50 -10.06
N GLY A 65 20.07 -11.81 -11.16
CA GLY A 65 20.73 -12.37 -12.33
C GLY A 65 19.79 -12.72 -13.49
N ASN A 66 18.47 -12.82 -13.24
CA ASN A 66 17.50 -13.02 -14.32
C ASN A 66 17.23 -11.73 -15.10
N SER A 67 16.84 -11.88 -16.37
CA SER A 67 16.37 -10.76 -17.20
C SER A 67 14.91 -10.39 -16.92
N GLU A 68 14.09 -11.37 -16.53
CA GLU A 68 12.65 -11.27 -16.29
C GLU A 68 12.24 -11.97 -14.99
N ASN A 69 10.99 -11.76 -14.56
CA ASN A 69 10.41 -12.51 -13.45
C ASN A 69 10.16 -13.98 -13.85
N ILE A 70 10.16 -14.86 -12.86
CA ILE A 70 9.75 -16.26 -12.99
C ILE A 70 8.46 -16.48 -12.21
N VAL A 71 7.71 -17.53 -12.57
CA VAL A 71 6.53 -17.94 -11.80
C VAL A 71 6.96 -18.95 -10.73
N LYS A 72 6.61 -18.67 -9.49
CA LYS A 72 6.69 -19.59 -8.36
C LYS A 72 5.31 -20.17 -8.12
N THR A 73 5.20 -21.50 -8.04
CA THR A 73 3.96 -22.22 -7.70
C THR A 73 4.24 -23.18 -6.56
N GLU A 74 3.41 -23.16 -5.53
CA GLU A 74 3.57 -24.01 -4.34
C GLU A 74 2.20 -24.37 -3.74
N THR A 75 2.12 -25.54 -3.12
CA THR A 75 0.97 -25.97 -2.32
C THR A 75 1.30 -25.80 -0.84
N LEU A 76 0.47 -25.05 -0.12
CA LEU A 76 0.67 -24.70 1.29
C LEU A 76 -0.55 -25.12 2.11
N THR A 77 -0.35 -25.28 3.42
CA THR A 77 -1.43 -25.61 4.37
C THR A 77 -1.73 -24.42 5.27
N THR A 78 -3.01 -24.05 5.41
CA THR A 78 -3.41 -22.92 6.25
C THR A 78 -3.15 -23.15 7.74
N PRO A 79 -2.89 -22.06 8.51
CA PRO A 79 -2.64 -20.70 8.05
C PRO A 79 -1.20 -20.49 7.54
N PHE A 80 -1.01 -19.58 6.58
CA PHE A 80 0.32 -19.22 6.08
C PHE A 80 0.42 -17.76 5.63
N VAL A 81 1.64 -17.32 5.35
CA VAL A 81 1.95 -15.99 4.81
C VAL A 81 2.87 -16.14 3.59
N ILE A 82 2.51 -15.51 2.47
CA ILE A 82 3.35 -15.40 1.26
C ILE A 82 3.69 -13.94 0.97
N GLY A 83 4.61 -13.71 0.04
CA GLY A 83 5.07 -12.37 -0.35
C GLY A 83 6.34 -11.94 0.38
N GLY A 84 6.75 -10.69 0.11
CA GLY A 84 8.02 -10.12 0.58
C GLY A 84 9.23 -10.41 -0.30
N GLU A 85 9.09 -11.32 -1.28
CA GLU A 85 10.10 -11.56 -2.29
C GLU A 85 10.28 -10.35 -3.22
N ASP A 86 11.42 -10.32 -3.88
CA ASP A 86 11.72 -9.32 -4.90
C ASP A 86 10.89 -9.58 -6.16
N VAL A 87 10.54 -8.51 -6.87
CA VAL A 87 9.84 -8.55 -8.15
C VAL A 87 10.33 -7.42 -9.04
N LYS A 88 10.61 -7.72 -10.31
CA LYS A 88 10.97 -6.72 -11.30
C LYS A 88 9.71 -6.08 -11.85
N VAL A 89 9.60 -4.77 -11.69
CA VAL A 89 8.48 -3.97 -12.20
C VAL A 89 8.90 -3.18 -13.43
N VAL A 90 7.92 -2.85 -14.26
CA VAL A 90 8.10 -1.95 -15.40
C VAL A 90 7.29 -0.68 -15.14
N TYR A 91 7.85 0.48 -15.45
CA TYR A 91 7.21 1.77 -15.24
C TYR A 91 7.59 2.79 -16.32
N ASP A 92 6.77 3.82 -16.45
CA ASP A 92 7.07 5.01 -17.23
C ASP A 92 7.41 6.18 -16.29
N SER A 93 8.40 6.97 -16.66
CA SER A 93 8.70 8.27 -16.07
C SER A 93 7.77 9.30 -16.71
N VAL A 94 6.99 10.02 -15.91
CA VAL A 94 5.98 10.98 -16.37
C VAL A 94 6.10 12.31 -15.64
N VAL A 95 5.79 13.40 -16.34
CA VAL A 95 5.80 14.77 -15.79
C VAL A 95 4.45 15.43 -15.97
N ALA A 96 4.10 16.32 -15.05
CA ALA A 96 2.93 17.18 -15.22
C ALA A 96 3.19 18.18 -16.36
N ALA A 97 2.31 18.23 -17.36
CA ALA A 97 2.47 19.09 -18.54
C ALA A 97 2.60 20.58 -18.18
N SER A 98 2.00 21.01 -17.07
CA SER A 98 2.10 22.39 -16.57
C SER A 98 3.30 22.63 -15.65
N ASP A 99 3.97 21.59 -15.18
CA ASP A 99 5.08 21.69 -14.25
C ASP A 99 6.12 20.58 -14.49
N LYS A 100 7.04 20.86 -15.41
CA LYS A 100 8.11 19.94 -15.82
C LYS A 100 9.15 19.66 -14.72
N HIS A 101 9.02 20.26 -13.52
CA HIS A 101 9.96 20.04 -12.42
C HIS A 101 9.64 18.81 -11.58
N PHE A 102 8.43 18.25 -11.68
CA PHE A 102 8.01 17.08 -10.90
C PHE A 102 7.89 15.84 -11.79
N VAL A 103 8.92 15.00 -11.72
CA VAL A 103 8.96 13.68 -12.36
C VAL A 103 8.40 12.63 -11.40
N TYR A 104 7.47 11.83 -11.91
CA TYR A 104 6.84 10.71 -11.21
C TYR A 104 7.05 9.42 -11.98
N ASN A 105 6.94 8.26 -11.32
CA ASN A 105 6.96 6.96 -11.99
C ASN A 105 5.58 6.33 -11.98
N GLU A 106 5.03 5.98 -13.14
CA GLU A 106 3.77 5.26 -13.29
C GLU A 106 4.01 3.78 -13.57
N LEU A 107 3.56 2.89 -12.68
CA LEU A 107 3.68 1.45 -12.87
C LEU A 107 2.83 0.94 -14.05
N LYS A 108 3.46 0.11 -14.89
CA LYS A 108 2.75 -0.74 -15.85
C LYS A 108 2.31 -2.02 -15.17
N ARG A 109 1.05 -2.02 -14.71
CA ARG A 109 0.43 -3.19 -14.09
C ARG A 109 0.39 -4.34 -15.10
N ASN A 110 0.83 -5.52 -14.67
CA ASN A 110 0.77 -6.73 -15.49
C ASN A 110 0.44 -7.94 -14.63
N TYR A 111 -0.74 -8.51 -14.87
CA TYR A 111 -1.32 -9.61 -14.09
C TYR A 111 -1.16 -10.98 -14.76
N THR A 112 -0.51 -11.07 -15.92
CA THR A 112 -0.25 -12.36 -16.58
C THR A 112 1.00 -13.02 -16.01
N PRO A 113 1.21 -14.34 -16.19
CA PRO A 113 2.45 -15.02 -15.77
C PRO A 113 3.72 -14.24 -16.15
N LYS A 114 4.67 -14.12 -15.21
CA LYS A 114 5.88 -13.24 -15.26
C LYS A 114 5.61 -11.73 -15.13
N GLY A 115 4.36 -11.29 -15.18
CA GLY A 115 3.95 -9.95 -14.80
C GLY A 115 4.11 -9.71 -13.30
N ALA A 116 4.49 -8.49 -12.91
CA ALA A 116 4.82 -8.17 -11.52
C ALA A 116 3.63 -8.26 -10.54
N ASP A 117 2.40 -8.17 -11.05
CA ASP A 117 1.17 -8.26 -10.26
C ASP A 117 0.50 -9.63 -10.34
N TYR A 118 1.09 -10.60 -11.05
CA TYR A 118 0.55 -11.95 -11.16
C TYR A 118 0.50 -12.62 -9.79
N LEU A 119 -0.72 -12.98 -9.40
CA LEU A 119 -1.07 -13.72 -8.20
C LEU A 119 -2.33 -14.52 -8.49
N GLU A 120 -2.26 -15.81 -8.20
CA GLU A 120 -3.37 -16.74 -8.24
C GLU A 120 -3.38 -17.56 -6.94
N ILE A 121 -4.54 -17.64 -6.29
CA ILE A 121 -4.75 -18.41 -5.07
C ILE A 121 -5.92 -19.34 -5.31
N LYS A 122 -5.64 -20.64 -5.37
CA LYS A 122 -6.62 -21.69 -5.63
C LYS A 122 -6.94 -22.42 -4.33
N ASN A 123 -8.17 -22.29 -3.87
CA ASN A 123 -8.69 -23.01 -2.73
C ASN A 123 -8.98 -24.46 -3.13
N LEU A 124 -8.22 -25.42 -2.60
CA LEU A 124 -8.39 -26.84 -2.90
C LEU A 124 -9.35 -27.54 -1.93
N SER A 125 -9.99 -26.78 -1.05
CA SER A 125 -10.78 -27.30 0.06
C SER A 125 -12.26 -26.96 -0.04
N ASN A 126 -13.04 -27.64 0.81
CA ASN A 126 -14.48 -27.40 0.98
C ASN A 126 -14.79 -26.32 2.03
N VAL A 127 -13.79 -25.55 2.45
CA VAL A 127 -13.92 -24.47 3.43
C VAL A 127 -13.52 -23.16 2.79
N ASP A 128 -14.26 -22.09 3.08
CA ASP A 128 -13.91 -20.75 2.61
C ASP A 128 -12.60 -20.26 3.27
N LEU A 129 -11.80 -19.53 2.51
CA LEU A 129 -10.57 -18.90 2.98
C LEU A 129 -10.80 -17.41 3.21
N GLU A 130 -10.11 -16.84 4.18
CA GLU A 130 -9.94 -15.40 4.35
C GLU A 130 -8.50 -15.02 4.05
N TYR A 131 -8.32 -13.88 3.38
CA TYR A 131 -7.00 -13.29 3.17
C TYR A 131 -6.97 -11.82 3.56
N CYS A 132 -5.78 -11.33 3.90
CA CYS A 132 -5.52 -9.90 3.99
C CYS A 132 -4.15 -9.52 3.42
N VAL A 133 -4.08 -8.31 2.87
CA VAL A 133 -2.88 -7.73 2.28
C VAL A 133 -2.18 -6.85 3.31
N VAL A 134 -0.95 -7.20 3.69
CA VAL A 134 -0.11 -6.44 4.63
C VAL A 134 1.03 -5.77 3.86
N GLY A 135 1.12 -4.45 3.95
CA GLY A 135 2.11 -3.68 3.21
C GLY A 135 3.55 -3.95 3.66
N ASN A 136 4.46 -3.95 2.69
CA ASN A 136 5.89 -4.18 2.89
C ASN A 136 6.72 -2.97 2.46
N GLN A 137 6.20 -1.76 2.67
CA GLN A 137 6.91 -0.54 2.32
C GLN A 137 8.10 -0.33 3.28
N PRO A 138 9.25 0.13 2.79
CA PRO A 138 10.42 0.37 3.64
C PRO A 138 10.14 1.45 4.69
N LEU A 139 10.68 1.24 5.88
CA LEU A 139 10.75 2.25 6.93
C LEU A 139 11.81 3.30 6.55
N LYS A 140 11.45 4.57 6.66
CA LYS A 140 12.36 5.70 6.38
C LYS A 140 12.28 6.72 7.50
N TYR A 141 13.43 7.28 7.83
CA TYR A 141 13.56 8.39 8.76
C TYR A 141 13.56 9.72 8.01
N CYS A 142 13.19 10.79 8.72
CA CYS A 142 13.32 12.14 8.21
C CYS A 142 14.77 12.62 8.26
N THR A 143 15.15 13.44 7.29
CA THR A 143 16.36 14.25 7.37
C THR A 143 16.20 15.31 8.46
N THR A 144 17.31 15.89 8.92
CA THR A 144 17.27 17.01 9.88
C THR A 144 16.39 18.16 9.39
N GLU A 145 16.52 18.53 8.12
CA GLU A 145 15.70 19.56 7.48
C GLU A 145 14.21 19.19 7.50
N CYS A 146 13.85 17.94 7.21
CA CYS A 146 12.48 17.45 7.35
C CYS A 146 11.97 17.68 8.78
N VAL A 147 12.75 17.27 9.80
CA VAL A 147 12.35 17.40 11.21
C VAL A 147 12.19 18.87 11.62
N GLU A 148 13.08 19.75 11.16
CA GLU A 148 13.03 21.18 11.46
C GLU A 148 11.81 21.85 10.80
N SER A 149 11.48 21.46 9.57
CA SER A 149 10.23 21.90 8.91
C SER A 149 8.97 21.50 9.68
N TYR A 150 9.04 20.42 10.47
CA TYR A 150 7.93 20.00 11.31
C TYR A 150 7.78 20.84 12.58
N GLY A 151 8.78 21.60 13.02
CA GLY A 151 8.65 22.55 14.13
C GLY A 151 8.01 21.95 15.39
N PHE A 152 8.53 20.81 15.87
CA PHE A 152 8.02 20.16 17.07
C PHE A 152 8.26 20.99 18.33
N PHE A 153 7.27 21.08 19.23
CA PHE A 153 7.43 21.75 20.51
C PHE A 153 8.52 21.10 21.39
N ASN A 154 8.68 19.79 21.28
CA ASN A 154 9.69 19.02 22.01
C ASN A 154 10.94 18.70 21.17
N ALA A 155 11.24 19.47 20.12
CA ALA A 155 12.35 19.20 19.21
C ALA A 155 13.72 19.04 19.91
N ASN A 156 13.92 19.68 21.07
CA ASN A 156 15.15 19.60 21.86
C ASN A 156 15.25 18.33 22.73
N GLN A 157 14.19 17.52 22.81
CA GLN A 157 14.09 16.34 23.68
C GLN A 157 14.02 15.02 22.90
N ILE A 158 14.13 15.08 21.57
CA ILE A 158 13.97 13.92 20.70
C ILE A 158 15.25 13.67 19.90
N ASP A 159 15.46 12.40 19.55
CA ASP A 159 16.48 12.05 18.56
C ASP A 159 15.95 12.33 17.15
N LYS A 160 16.39 13.44 16.55
CA LYS A 160 15.97 13.88 15.22
C LYS A 160 16.26 12.85 14.14
N THR A 161 17.26 11.98 14.33
CA THR A 161 17.64 10.95 13.34
C THR A 161 16.67 9.77 13.32
N LYS A 162 15.82 9.63 14.34
CA LYS A 162 14.87 8.53 14.50
C LYS A 162 13.41 8.94 14.29
N VAL A 163 13.17 10.15 13.77
CA VAL A 163 11.81 10.62 13.42
C VAL A 163 11.35 9.91 12.15
N LEU A 164 10.23 9.20 12.21
CA LEU A 164 9.70 8.47 11.06
C LEU A 164 9.15 9.41 9.98
N LYS A 165 9.59 9.18 8.73
CA LYS A 165 9.03 9.74 7.50
C LYS A 165 7.97 8.81 6.91
N SER A 166 8.27 7.51 6.88
CA SER A 166 7.38 6.47 6.38
C SER A 166 7.65 5.13 7.05
N CYS A 167 6.65 4.26 7.02
CA CYS A 167 6.72 2.89 7.52
C CYS A 167 5.78 2.01 6.69
N PRO A 168 5.84 0.67 6.85
CA PRO A 168 4.82 -0.21 6.30
C PRO A 168 3.43 0.17 6.81
N ILE A 169 2.42 -0.09 5.98
CA ILE A 169 1.00 0.11 6.28
C ILE A 169 0.23 -1.20 6.08
N PRO A 170 -0.89 -1.42 6.78
CA PRO A 170 -1.53 -0.51 7.73
C PRO A 170 -0.90 -0.56 9.12
N ILE A 171 -1.31 0.39 9.97
CA ILE A 171 -0.83 0.57 11.34
C ILE A 171 -1.93 0.17 12.32
N TYR A 172 -1.59 -0.66 13.31
CA TYR A 172 -2.41 -1.01 14.47
C TYR A 172 -1.73 -0.51 15.75
N LYS A 173 -2.41 0.35 16.53
CA LYS A 173 -1.88 0.90 17.80
C LYS A 173 -0.43 1.43 17.70
N ASP A 174 -0.19 2.30 16.72
CA ASP A 174 1.11 2.92 16.44
C ASP A 174 2.23 1.97 15.95
N ILE A 175 1.87 0.74 15.54
CA ILE A 175 2.81 -0.22 14.96
C ILE A 175 2.31 -0.73 13.60
N PRO A 176 3.16 -0.76 12.57
CA PRO A 176 2.85 -1.46 11.33
C PRO A 176 2.46 -2.91 11.57
N VAL A 177 1.34 -3.35 11.00
CA VAL A 177 0.86 -4.74 11.12
C VAL A 177 1.94 -5.74 10.69
N LEU A 178 2.78 -5.37 9.71
CA LEU A 178 3.95 -6.15 9.29
C LEU A 178 4.81 -6.59 10.48
N TYR A 179 5.09 -5.70 11.42
CA TYR A 179 5.96 -5.97 12.56
C TYR A 179 5.28 -6.81 13.65
N LEU A 180 3.95 -6.94 13.60
CA LEU A 180 3.24 -7.88 14.47
C LEU A 180 3.37 -9.32 13.96
N ILE A 181 3.37 -9.54 12.65
CA ILE A 181 3.54 -10.88 12.05
C ILE A 181 5.00 -11.29 11.84
N LYS A 182 5.86 -10.31 11.57
CA LYS A 182 7.27 -10.48 11.26
C LYS A 182 8.09 -9.50 12.08
N PRO A 183 8.13 -9.67 13.42
CA PRO A 183 8.83 -8.75 14.30
C PRO A 183 10.32 -8.63 13.97
N GLU A 184 10.93 -9.65 13.36
CA GLU A 184 12.32 -9.63 12.88
C GLU A 184 12.59 -8.55 11.82
N LEU A 185 11.56 -8.06 11.11
CA LEU A 185 11.67 -7.00 10.12
C LEU A 185 11.57 -5.59 10.73
N ALA A 186 11.20 -5.49 12.01
CA ALA A 186 11.14 -4.21 12.70
C ALA A 186 12.58 -3.71 12.99
N PRO A 187 12.81 -2.39 13.09
CA PRO A 187 14.14 -1.81 13.28
C PRO A 187 14.77 -2.12 14.66
N GLN A 188 14.07 -2.81 15.57
CA GLN A 188 14.53 -3.19 16.91
C GLN A 188 15.04 -2.01 17.77
N THR A 189 14.42 -0.85 17.63
CA THR A 189 14.77 0.37 18.36
C THR A 189 13.49 1.13 18.71
N ASP A 190 13.61 2.09 19.63
CA ASP A 190 12.63 3.15 19.75
C ASP A 190 12.74 4.11 18.56
N VAL A 191 11.60 4.60 18.09
CA VAL A 191 11.47 5.58 17.01
C VAL A 191 10.58 6.73 17.46
N TYR A 192 10.59 7.85 16.73
CA TYR A 192 9.75 9.00 17.02
C TYR A 192 8.67 9.17 15.96
N VAL A 193 7.41 9.14 16.40
CA VAL A 193 6.24 9.35 15.55
C VAL A 193 5.68 10.75 15.77
N ARG A 194 5.30 11.46 14.70
CA ARG A 194 4.68 12.79 14.84
C ARG A 194 3.27 12.68 15.41
N LYS A 195 2.96 13.55 16.37
CA LYS A 195 1.60 13.92 16.76
C LYS A 195 1.27 15.33 16.26
N SER A 196 0.03 15.52 15.82
CA SER A 196 -0.47 16.83 15.38
C SER A 196 -0.90 17.71 16.55
N THR A 197 -1.39 17.10 17.63
CA THR A 197 -2.03 17.81 18.74
C THR A 197 -1.57 17.22 20.09
N PRO A 198 -0.65 17.89 20.80
CA PRO A 198 0.18 19.01 20.36
C PRO A 198 1.20 18.58 19.29
N LYS A 199 1.67 19.53 18.47
CA LYS A 199 2.69 19.29 17.42
C LYS A 199 4.02 18.85 18.04
N SER A 200 4.18 17.54 18.21
CA SER A 200 5.26 16.93 18.97
C SER A 200 5.68 15.62 18.31
N ALA A 201 6.81 15.06 18.72
CA ALA A 201 7.16 13.70 18.38
C ALA A 201 7.12 12.81 19.62
N GLU A 202 6.35 11.73 19.56
CA GLU A 202 6.20 10.74 20.63
C GLU A 202 7.14 9.57 20.36
N ARG A 203 7.80 9.07 21.42
CA ARG A 203 8.64 7.89 21.34
C ARG A 203 7.76 6.64 21.34
N VAL A 204 7.92 5.79 20.33
CA VAL A 204 7.23 4.49 20.20
C VAL A 204 8.27 3.39 20.11
N SER A 205 8.08 2.31 20.86
CA SER A 205 9.02 1.19 20.86
C SER A 205 8.70 0.22 19.71
N PHE A 206 9.69 -0.10 18.87
CA PHE A 206 9.56 -1.07 17.76
C PHE A 206 10.44 -2.30 18.05
N LYS A 207 10.42 -2.78 19.30
CA LYS A 207 11.23 -3.92 19.77
C LYS A 207 10.41 -4.82 20.68
N ALA A 208 10.59 -6.13 20.57
CA ALA A 208 9.96 -7.05 21.50
C ALA A 208 10.42 -6.78 22.96
N PRO A 209 9.54 -6.98 23.97
CA PRO A 209 8.14 -7.37 23.84
C PRO A 209 7.18 -6.18 23.63
N ASP A 210 7.70 -4.95 23.60
CA ASP A 210 6.90 -3.72 23.55
C ASP A 210 6.88 -3.14 22.12
N PHE A 211 5.82 -3.47 21.39
CA PHE A 211 5.54 -2.87 20.09
C PHE A 211 4.48 -1.79 20.29
N GLY A 212 4.93 -0.58 20.64
CA GLY A 212 4.08 0.59 20.82
C GLY A 212 2.96 0.37 21.82
N GLY A 213 1.70 0.25 21.36
CA GLY A 213 0.55 -0.04 22.22
C GLY A 213 0.24 -1.54 22.40
N VAL A 214 1.13 -2.42 21.94
CA VAL A 214 0.94 -3.88 21.92
C VAL A 214 2.12 -4.56 22.63
N VAL A 215 1.81 -5.23 23.73
CA VAL A 215 2.76 -6.13 24.38
C VAL A 215 2.63 -7.51 23.75
N ALA A 216 3.64 -7.94 23.01
CA ALA A 216 3.67 -9.22 22.31
C ALA A 216 5.01 -9.92 22.53
N ASN A 217 4.99 -11.01 23.29
CA ASN A 217 6.15 -11.88 23.50
C ASN A 217 6.36 -12.84 22.31
N THR A 218 5.35 -13.02 21.48
CA THR A 218 5.35 -13.87 20.29
C THR A 218 4.73 -13.09 19.12
N PRO A 219 5.15 -13.37 17.87
CA PRO A 219 4.46 -12.84 16.69
C PRO A 219 2.96 -13.13 16.74
N PHE A 220 2.16 -12.23 16.18
CA PHE A 220 0.73 -12.44 15.98
C PHE A 220 0.51 -13.59 14.99
N SER A 221 -0.47 -14.44 15.28
CA SER A 221 -0.90 -15.48 14.33
C SER A 221 -1.64 -14.88 13.14
N ALA A 222 -1.71 -15.62 12.04
CA ALA A 222 -2.48 -15.22 10.86
C ALA A 222 -3.95 -14.89 11.20
N SER A 223 -4.58 -15.71 12.04
CA SER A 223 -5.97 -15.49 12.49
C SER A 223 -6.12 -14.18 13.25
N GLN A 224 -5.18 -13.83 14.14
CA GLN A 224 -5.21 -12.54 14.85
C GLN A 224 -5.12 -11.34 13.90
N ILE A 225 -4.37 -11.47 12.80
CA ILE A 225 -4.30 -10.42 11.78
C ILE A 225 -5.57 -10.35 10.96
N ILE A 226 -6.10 -11.48 10.50
CA ILE A 226 -7.36 -11.53 9.77
C ILE A 226 -8.49 -10.89 10.61
N ASP A 227 -8.52 -11.16 11.91
CA ASP A 227 -9.47 -10.52 12.84
C ASP A 227 -9.29 -9.00 12.95
N LEU A 228 -8.06 -8.48 12.81
CA LEU A 228 -7.83 -7.03 12.71
C LEU A 228 -8.41 -6.47 11.41
N TYR A 229 -8.18 -7.13 10.27
CA TYR A 229 -8.70 -6.64 9.00
C TYR A 229 -10.22 -6.75 8.92
N LYS A 230 -10.79 -7.85 9.39
CA LYS A 230 -12.24 -8.07 9.44
C LYS A 230 -12.94 -7.00 10.27
N ARG A 231 -12.44 -6.73 11.48
CA ARG A 231 -12.96 -5.65 12.33
C ARG A 231 -12.77 -4.27 11.69
N GLU A 232 -11.67 -4.02 10.98
CA GLU A 232 -11.50 -2.78 10.23
C GLU A 232 -12.55 -2.62 9.13
N TYR A 233 -12.85 -3.68 8.38
CA TYR A 233 -13.85 -3.64 7.32
C TYR A 233 -15.28 -3.40 7.86
N ILE A 234 -15.57 -3.92 9.05
CA ILE A 234 -16.87 -3.73 9.71
C ILE A 234 -16.97 -2.34 10.36
N TYR A 235 -15.98 -1.97 11.17
CA TYR A 235 -16.05 -0.81 12.07
C TYR A 235 -15.29 0.42 11.57
N LYS A 236 -14.31 0.26 10.67
CA LYS A 236 -13.51 1.35 10.05
C LYS A 236 -12.75 2.21 11.05
N GLU A 237 -12.19 1.60 12.08
CA GLU A 237 -11.71 2.35 13.24
C GLU A 237 -10.38 1.84 13.83
N ILE A 238 -9.84 0.71 13.39
CA ILE A 238 -8.74 0.05 14.12
C ILE A 238 -7.42 -0.02 13.34
N LEU A 239 -7.48 -0.02 12.01
CA LEU A 239 -6.30 -0.01 11.15
C LEU A 239 -6.24 1.30 10.38
N TYR A 240 -5.07 1.91 10.36
CA TYR A 240 -4.92 3.24 9.78
C TYR A 240 -3.87 3.27 8.68
N PHE A 241 -4.14 4.14 7.71
CA PHE A 241 -3.28 4.37 6.57
C PHE A 241 -2.34 5.56 6.71
N THR A 242 -2.51 6.43 7.70
CA THR A 242 -1.94 7.76 7.57
C THR A 242 -0.47 7.87 7.94
N HIS A 243 0.19 8.74 7.17
CA HIS A 243 1.53 9.21 7.41
C HIS A 243 1.71 9.60 8.88
N TYR A 244 2.80 9.16 9.51
CA TYR A 244 3.36 9.84 10.69
C TYR A 244 3.80 11.28 10.38
N THR A 245 3.26 11.94 9.35
CA THR A 245 3.41 13.36 9.11
C THR A 245 2.15 14.13 9.50
N GLN A 246 0.98 13.49 9.64
CA GLN A 246 -0.25 14.18 10.01
C GLN A 246 -1.19 13.24 10.77
N TYR A 247 -1.07 13.23 12.10
CA TYR A 247 -2.10 12.71 13.03
C TYR A 247 -3.42 13.53 12.96
N VAL A 248 -3.76 14.10 11.81
CA VAL A 248 -4.86 15.06 11.64
C VAL A 248 -6.13 14.36 11.15
N GLU A 249 -6.04 13.25 10.43
CA GLU A 249 -7.20 12.39 10.15
C GLU A 249 -6.75 10.93 10.08
N LYS A 250 -7.15 10.11 11.05
CA LYS A 250 -7.05 8.65 10.92
C LYS A 250 -7.99 8.23 9.79
N GLN A 251 -7.45 7.94 8.61
CA GLN A 251 -8.25 7.38 7.52
C GLN A 251 -8.22 5.86 7.62
N SER A 252 -9.39 5.29 7.87
CA SER A 252 -9.68 3.86 7.87
C SER A 252 -9.33 3.24 6.53
N ILE A 253 -8.93 1.97 6.53
CA ILE A 253 -8.62 1.23 5.30
C ILE A 253 -9.83 1.22 4.34
N GLY A 254 -11.03 0.98 4.88
CA GLY A 254 -12.26 0.85 4.10
C GLY A 254 -12.94 2.17 3.67
N GLY A 255 -12.31 3.33 3.91
CA GLY A 255 -12.96 4.64 3.77
C GLY A 255 -12.98 5.20 2.35
N LYS A 256 -11.80 5.30 1.72
CA LYS A 256 -11.59 6.01 0.43
C LYS A 256 -10.95 5.15 -0.67
N HIS A 257 -10.48 3.95 -0.36
CA HIS A 257 -9.73 3.08 -1.28
C HIS A 257 -10.55 1.87 -1.75
N ARG A 258 -11.85 2.06 -2.01
CA ARG A 258 -12.82 0.97 -2.27
C ARG A 258 -12.47 0.09 -3.48
N GLU A 259 -11.60 0.55 -4.36
CA GLU A 259 -11.16 -0.20 -5.54
C GLU A 259 -10.14 -1.31 -5.20
N LEU A 260 -9.55 -1.27 -4.00
CA LEU A 260 -8.62 -2.30 -3.53
C LEU A 260 -9.21 -3.16 -2.42
N GLU A 261 -8.97 -4.46 -2.52
CA GLU A 261 -9.30 -5.47 -1.53
C GLU A 261 -8.06 -5.75 -0.68
N HIS A 262 -8.02 -5.12 0.51
CA HIS A 262 -7.02 -5.42 1.54
C HIS A 262 -7.46 -6.56 2.46
N TYR A 263 -8.72 -6.98 2.37
CA TYR A 263 -9.28 -8.18 2.97
C TYR A 263 -10.37 -8.73 2.06
N GLY A 264 -10.47 -10.05 1.98
CA GLY A 264 -11.47 -10.74 1.18
C GLY A 264 -11.65 -12.19 1.57
N VAL A 265 -12.65 -12.81 0.97
CA VAL A 265 -13.01 -14.23 1.15
C VAL A 265 -12.85 -14.94 -0.19
N ILE A 266 -12.21 -16.11 -0.19
CA ILE A 266 -12.13 -17.00 -1.36
C ILE A 266 -13.02 -18.20 -1.06
N PRO A 267 -14.15 -18.36 -1.77
CA PRO A 267 -15.05 -19.47 -1.50
C PRO A 267 -14.38 -20.83 -1.70
N SER A 268 -14.93 -21.85 -1.06
CA SER A 268 -14.55 -23.26 -1.26
C SER A 268 -14.46 -23.63 -2.73
N ASN A 269 -13.40 -24.37 -3.10
CA ASN A 269 -13.13 -24.83 -4.47
C ASN A 269 -13.07 -23.72 -5.54
N GLN A 270 -12.84 -22.47 -5.15
CA GLN A 270 -12.68 -21.33 -6.08
C GLN A 270 -11.23 -20.87 -6.20
N THR A 271 -10.96 -20.18 -7.31
CA THR A 271 -9.68 -19.52 -7.56
C THR A 271 -9.86 -18.00 -7.52
N LEU A 272 -9.01 -17.33 -6.75
CA LEU A 272 -8.81 -15.90 -6.82
C LEU A 272 -7.64 -15.60 -7.75
N SER A 273 -7.92 -15.00 -8.91
CA SER A 273 -6.89 -14.46 -9.81
C SER A 273 -6.85 -12.93 -9.67
N ASN A 274 -5.66 -12.37 -9.45
CA ASN A 274 -5.52 -10.93 -9.36
C ASN A 274 -5.75 -10.29 -10.75
N SER A 275 -6.67 -9.35 -10.81
CA SER A 275 -7.04 -8.57 -12.00
C SER A 275 -7.03 -7.06 -11.72
N GLY A 276 -6.46 -6.66 -10.58
CA GLY A 276 -6.35 -5.28 -10.13
C GLY A 276 -6.98 -5.01 -8.77
N GLN A 277 -7.75 -5.96 -8.24
CA GLN A 277 -8.36 -5.86 -6.91
C GLN A 277 -7.35 -6.02 -5.78
N ILE A 278 -6.21 -6.69 -6.01
CA ILE A 278 -5.11 -6.80 -5.02
C ILE A 278 -3.93 -5.93 -5.44
N TRP A 279 -3.44 -5.14 -4.49
CA TRP A 279 -2.18 -4.42 -4.64
C TRP A 279 -1.02 -5.24 -4.08
N PHE A 280 -0.40 -6.06 -4.93
CA PHE A 280 0.63 -7.00 -4.50
C PHE A 280 2.05 -6.41 -4.48
N ILE A 281 2.31 -5.28 -5.15
CA ILE A 281 3.63 -4.63 -5.20
C ILE A 281 3.76 -3.62 -4.05
N ASN A 282 4.92 -3.51 -3.41
CA ASN A 282 5.13 -2.67 -2.22
C ASN A 282 5.29 -1.16 -2.50
N THR A 283 4.47 -0.59 -3.36
CA THR A 283 4.40 0.88 -3.50
C THR A 283 3.41 1.47 -2.50
N ARG A 284 3.83 2.56 -1.85
CA ARG A 284 3.01 3.24 -0.83
C ARG A 284 1.70 3.77 -1.40
N GLN A 285 1.81 4.53 -2.49
CA GLN A 285 0.67 5.11 -3.21
C GLN A 285 -0.19 4.01 -3.86
N GLY A 286 0.45 2.93 -4.26
CA GLY A 286 -0.21 1.76 -4.78
C GLY A 286 -1.18 1.12 -3.82
N PHE A 287 -0.83 1.08 -2.53
CA PHE A 287 -1.74 0.60 -1.49
C PHE A 287 -3.03 1.46 -1.38
N TYR A 288 -3.09 2.63 -2.03
CA TYR A 288 -4.28 3.47 -2.18
C TYR A 288 -4.98 3.35 -3.54
N GLY A 289 -4.49 2.47 -4.42
CA GLY A 289 -4.96 2.29 -5.80
C GLY A 289 -4.18 3.11 -6.83
N ASN A 290 -3.19 3.90 -6.40
CA ASN A 290 -2.48 4.82 -7.28
C ASN A 290 -1.21 4.17 -7.87
N LYS A 291 -1.12 4.16 -9.21
CA LYS A 291 0.02 3.61 -9.96
C LYS A 291 1.29 4.46 -9.87
N MET A 292 1.17 5.69 -9.39
CA MET A 292 2.28 6.61 -9.25
C MET A 292 3.14 6.27 -8.05
N PHE A 293 4.45 6.32 -8.18
CA PHE A 293 5.39 6.26 -7.07
C PHE A 293 6.56 7.22 -7.33
N GLU A 294 7.16 7.73 -6.25
CA GLU A 294 8.23 8.73 -6.35
C GLU A 294 9.60 8.05 -6.62
N GLU A 295 10.42 8.65 -7.48
CA GLU A 295 11.85 8.27 -7.65
C GLU A 295 12.70 8.80 -6.48
N TYR A 296 12.32 9.95 -5.92
CA TYR A 296 13.09 10.66 -4.91
C TYR A 296 12.92 10.07 -3.51
N GLY A 297 13.96 9.37 -3.06
CA GLY A 297 14.15 9.06 -1.65
C GLY A 297 13.36 7.85 -1.16
N GLU A 298 13.48 6.70 -1.85
CA GLU A 298 14.16 5.55 -1.21
C GLU A 298 15.30 5.99 -0.29
#